data_AF-A0A1L5KW61-F1
#
_entry.id   AF-A0A1L5KW61-F1
#
_cell.length_a   1.000
_cell.length_b   1.000
_cell.length_c   1.000
_cell.angle_alpha   90.00
_cell.angle_beta   90.00
_cell.angle_gamma   90.00
#
_symmetry.space_group_name_H-M   'P 1'
#
loop_
_entity.id
_entity.type
_entity.pdbx_description
1 polymer ?
#
loop_
_entity_poly.entity_id
_entity_poly.type
_entity_poly.pdbx_seq_one_letter_code
_entity_poly.pdbx_strand_id
1 'polypeptide(L)' 'MSVVQTILRWHLQYGDVAIPKSLNPERQRQNLDLTAFELDDQDMADIAAMDNPEGHTFGQNPHWHEEA' A
#
# COMPACT_ATOMS: atom_id res chain seq x y z
N MET A 1 1.53 -15.08 -4.57
CA MET A 1 1.02 -13.78 -4.11
C MET A 1 1.61 -13.49 -2.74
N SER A 2 2.40 -12.41 -2.61
CA SER A 2 2.95 -11.97 -1.32
C SER A 2 2.07 -10.88 -0.72
N VAL A 3 2.18 -10.67 0.60
CA VAL A 3 1.48 -9.58 1.31
C VAL A 3 1.76 -8.21 0.67
N VAL A 4 3.01 -7.98 0.23
CA VAL A 4 3.38 -6.73 -0.45
C VAL A 4 2.64 -6.58 -1.78
N GLN A 5 2.54 -7.65 -2.58
CA GLN A 5 1.79 -7.60 -3.84
C GLN A 5 0.30 -7.34 -3.62
N THR A 6 -0.31 -7.94 -2.59
CA THR A 6 -1.72 -7.69 -2.23
C THR A 6 -1.95 -6.22 -1.89
N ILE A 7 -1.10 -5.61 -1.05
CA ILE A 7 -1.20 -4.19 -0.68
C ILE A 7 -1.02 -3.28 -1.91
N LEU A 8 -0.02 -3.56 -2.75
CA LEU A 8 0.21 -2.77 -3.95
C LEU A 8 -0.94 -2.89 -4.95
N ARG A 9 -1.52 -4.08 -5.11
CA ARG A 9 -2.69 -4.29 -5.95
C ARG A 9 -3.91 -3.53 -5.44
N TRP A 10 -4.12 -3.51 -4.13
CA TRP A 10 -5.21 -2.76 -3.51
C TRP A 10 -5.12 -1.26 -3.85
N HIS A 11 -3.95 -0.64 -3.69
CA HIS A 11 -3.75 0.76 -4.08
C HIS A 11 -4.04 1.00 -5.57
N LEU A 12 -3.54 0.13 -6.45
CA LEU A 12 -3.79 0.26 -7.89
C LEU A 12 -5.29 0.15 -8.25
N GLN A 13 -6.02 -0.77 -7.63
CA GLN A 13 -7.47 -0.92 -7.85
C GLN A 13 -8.28 0.23 -7.28
N TYR A 14 -7.84 0.81 -6.17
CA TYR A 14 -8.46 1.99 -5.57
C TYR A 14 -8.28 3.25 -6.45
N GLY A 15 -7.29 3.25 -7.34
CA GLY A 15 -6.96 4.36 -8.23
C GLY A 15 -5.77 5.20 -7.75
N ASP A 16 -5.07 4.76 -6.71
CA ASP A 16 -3.90 5.42 -6.15
C ASP A 16 -2.61 5.04 -6.88
N VAL A 17 -1.60 5.90 -6.76
CA VAL A 17 -0.24 5.61 -7.19
C VAL A 17 0.57 5.08 -6.00
N ALA A 18 0.88 3.78 -6.01
CA ALA A 18 1.74 3.18 -4.99
C ALA A 18 3.24 3.37 -5.31
N ILE A 19 4.03 3.83 -4.32
CA ILE A 19 5.48 4.06 -4.45
C ILE A 19 6.25 3.17 -3.45
N PRO A 20 6.41 1.86 -3.72
CA PRO A 20 7.10 0.97 -2.80
C PRO A 20 8.61 1.22 -2.76
N LYS A 21 9.15 1.43 -1.55
CA LYS A 21 10.60 1.52 -1.33
C LYS A 21 11.21 0.12 -1.25
N SER A 22 12.22 -0.16 -2.06
CA SER A 22 13.05 -1.37 -1.95
C SER A 22 14.46 -1.13 -2.50
N LEU A 23 15.48 -1.59 -1.78
CA LEU A 23 16.87 -1.63 -2.26
C LEU A 23 17.25 -2.98 -2.90
N ASN A 24 16.37 -3.99 -2.80
CA ASN A 24 16.62 -5.31 -3.35
C ASN A 24 16.00 -5.40 -4.77
N PRO A 25 16.80 -5.62 -5.83
CA PRO A 25 16.32 -5.68 -7.21
C PRO A 25 15.26 -6.75 -7.46
N GLU A 26 15.35 -7.89 -6.77
CA GLU A 26 14.37 -8.97 -6.93
C GLU A 26 13.02 -8.58 -6.36
N ARG A 27 13.01 -7.91 -5.19
CA ARG A 27 11.79 -7.35 -4.61
C ARG A 27 11.20 -6.24 -5.48
N GLN A 28 12.04 -5.43 -6.12
CA GLN A 28 11.55 -4.41 -7.05
C GLN A 28 10.79 -5.05 -8.22
N ARG A 29 11.34 -6.11 -8.82
CA ARG A 29 10.64 -6.85 -9.89
C ARG A 29 9.36 -7.49 -9.40
N GLN A 30 9.41 -8.16 -8.25
CA GLN A 30 8.22 -8.79 -7.65
C GLN A 30 7.11 -7.76 -7.37
N ASN A 31 7.48 -6.57 -6.87
CA ASN A 31 6.53 -5.49 -6.61
C ASN A 31 5.88 -4.92 -7.87
N LEU A 32 6.45 -5.13 -9.05
CA LEU A 32 5.89 -4.68 -10.33
C LEU A 32 4.95 -5.74 -10.95
N ASP A 33 5.03 -6.99 -10.52
CA ASP A 33 4.20 -8.09 -11.00
C ASP A 33 2.82 -8.09 -10.31
N LEU A 34 1.96 -7.14 -10.70
CA LEU A 34 0.66 -6.87 -10.07
C LEU A 34 -0.54 -7.10 -11.02
N THR A 35 -0.30 -7.50 -12.27
CA THR A 35 -1.36 -7.67 -13.28
C THR A 35 -1.83 -9.11 -13.44
N ALA A 36 -1.22 -10.05 -12.71
CA ALA A 36 -1.56 -11.47 -12.78
C ALA A 36 -2.81 -11.84 -11.97
N PHE A 37 -3.35 -10.94 -11.16
CA PHE A 37 -4.52 -11.16 -10.30
C PHE A 37 -5.29 -9.87 -10.02
N GLU A 38 -6.47 -10.02 -9.43
CA GLU A 38 -7.37 -8.96 -9.00
C GLU A 38 -7.91 -9.31 -7.62
N LEU A 39 -8.14 -8.30 -6.79
CA LEU A 39 -8.85 -8.40 -5.51
C LEU A 39 -10.34 -8.23 -5.79
N ASP A 40 -11.17 -9.11 -5.23
CA ASP A 40 -12.61 -8.97 -5.37
C ASP A 40 -13.16 -7.87 -4.43
N ASP A 41 -14.45 -7.59 -4.56
CA ASP A 41 -15.10 -6.53 -3.77
C ASP A 41 -15.01 -6.77 -2.26
N GLN A 42 -14.99 -8.04 -1.83
CA GLN A 42 -14.89 -8.38 -0.42
C GLN A 42 -13.46 -8.15 0.09
N ASP A 43 -12.44 -8.57 -0.66
CA ASP A 43 -11.04 -8.30 -0.35
C ASP A 43 -10.78 -6.78 -0.25
N MET A 44 -11.33 -6.01 -1.20
CA MET A 44 -11.22 -4.55 -1.21
C MET A 44 -11.87 -3.93 0.03
N ALA A 45 -13.04 -4.43 0.44
CA ALA A 45 -13.77 -3.96 1.63
C ALA A 45 -13.07 -4.35 2.94
N ASP A 46 -12.53 -5.57 3.03
CA ASP A 46 -11.85 -6.08 4.21
C ASP A 46 -10.57 -5.28 4.50
N ILE A 47 -9.81 -4.93 3.46
CA ILE A 47 -8.62 -4.08 3.60
C ILE A 47 -9.02 -2.65 3.99
N ALA A 48 -10.09 -2.10 3.40
CA ALA A 48 -10.57 -0.76 3.77
C ALA A 48 -11.04 -0.69 5.23
N ALA A 49 -11.60 -1.79 5.77
CA ALA A 49 -12.01 -1.87 7.17
C ALA A 49 -10.83 -1.88 8.17
N MET A 50 -9.59 -2.01 7.71
CA MET A 50 -8.38 -1.93 8.55
C MET A 50 -7.91 -0.50 8.81
N ASP A 51 -8.61 0.51 8.29
CA ASP A 51 -8.23 1.91 8.45
C ASP A 51 -8.12 2.33 9.93
N ASN A 52 -7.16 3.21 10.20
CA ASN A 52 -6.95 3.79 11.52
C ASN A 52 -7.25 5.29 11.45
N PRO A 53 -8.26 5.80 12.19
CA PRO A 53 -8.62 7.23 12.16
C PRO A 53 -7.51 8.16 12.67
N GLU A 54 -6.55 7.65 13.45
CA GLU A 54 -5.37 8.40 13.89
C GLU A 54 -4.22 8.39 12.84
N GLY A 55 -4.39 7.62 11.75
CA GLY A 55 -3.43 7.43 10.68
C GLY A 55 -2.21 6.59 11.08
N HIS A 56 -1.35 6.30 10.10
CA HIS A 56 -0.06 5.64 10.30
C HIS A 56 1.09 6.64 10.10
N THR A 57 1.08 7.71 10.90
CA THR A 57 1.99 8.86 10.72
C THR A 57 3.38 8.66 11.33
N PHE A 58 3.63 7.56 12.07
CA PHE A 58 4.89 7.35 12.80
C PHE A 58 5.31 8.53 13.69
N GLY A 59 4.33 9.27 14.24
CA GLY A 59 4.55 10.48 15.04
C GLY A 59 4.75 11.76 14.22
N GLN A 60 4.69 11.69 12.90
CA GLN A 60 4.86 12.80 11.97
C GLN A 60 3.49 13.35 11.52
N ASN A 61 2.69 13.80 12.49
CA ASN A 61 1.38 14.38 12.16
C ASN A 61 1.59 15.72 11.41
N PRO A 62 1.07 15.86 10.17
CA PRO A 62 1.34 17.02 9.32
C PRO A 62 0.78 18.34 9.88
N HIS A 63 -0.13 18.29 10.85
CA HIS A 63 -0.65 19.50 11.49
C HIS A 63 0.38 20.16 12.44
N TRP A 64 1.37 19.42 12.95
CA TRP A 64 2.34 19.94 13.93
C TRP A 64 3.80 19.59 13.64
N HIS A 65 4.07 18.59 12.80
CA HIS A 65 5.43 18.13 12.52
C HIS A 65 6.08 18.99 11.42
N GLU A 66 7.14 19.71 11.77
CA GLU A 66 8.03 20.41 10.84
C GLU A 66 9.32 19.59 10.64
N GLU A 67 9.70 19.32 9.39
CA GLU A 67 11.02 18.75 9.09
C GLU A 67 12.06 19.88 9.20
N ALA A 68 13.04 19.70 10.12
CA ALA A 68 14.10 20.68 10.38
C ALA A 68 15.20 20.70 9.30
#